data_AF-A0A940A9U6-F1
#
_entry.id   AF-A0A940A9U6-F1
#
_cell.length_a   1.000
_cell.length_b   1.000
_cell.length_c   1.000
_cell.angle_alpha   90.00
_cell.angle_beta   90.00
_cell.angle_gamma   90.00
#
_symmetry.space_group_name_H-M   'P 1'
#
loop_
_entity.id
_entity.type
_entity.pdbx_description
1 polymer ?
#
loop_
_entity_poly.entity_id
_entity_poly.type
_entity_poly.pdbx_seq_one_letter_code
_entity_poly.pdbx_strand_id
1 'polypeptide(L)'
;MKINQLYLGLLGLMALALTACGNDDDYTRATISGNQVYFSQDLPTKQDVSTTSTTFVIPVNRQETTEAITVPLIVSGEGTELFSVPTSVSFPAGSHQVDLVLTYDPAKLTYGDYKPISIQIGDENYTTPYGISRYDFTIGVTDWGEWRAYNDEGTCTYTYVNYWSGDDVGLKFYTRDNFITTNLHQFRIDNWGPGMSLILNYDDKTGIVSLGEDQYLTNNSNYGAVRICDANYYWDVIRQKPLDEPVYGSFDEEQGIISIPIAYYVSAGYFGYSNEYVYLDGFFRADASCSVAYAGKLIAPDETPYVIAGVTLGDDVTSANVALVPGSLTEETLNAIIDGTYEPLETIKEAGEVRFNAAELPDGTHTFVVVTFVDKDAMEWAMTTFKYQAAASTWNSLGMGYYVEDALLDLFTSGGQPLAPFAYEVEIEASGDKPGLYRMIDPYGTAFPYNEEGDWDASRKWNIEVDAQDPQGVFIEKQECGLDWGYGMLVIQSMGSYYMDGGYDFATVKAAGYMGVLEDGVITFPEKGMVLWMGEDGPYQGGKYGPPQIYLPGHAPAGANMRAVKAHLKAKKDVSAQPLNKFINRIAPFQDKTTILRSRNLR
;
A
#
# COMPACT_ATOMS: atom_id res chain seq x y z
N MET A 1 -51.75 -50.94 -1.68
CA MET A 1 -52.68 -49.81 -1.52
C MET A 1 -52.08 -48.86 -0.50
N LYS A 2 -52.07 -47.57 -0.80
CA LYS A 2 -51.35 -46.51 -0.08
C LYS A 2 -52.00 -46.15 1.27
N ILE A 3 -51.11 -45.68 2.15
CA ILE A 3 -51.30 -44.71 3.25
C ILE A 3 -51.97 -45.23 4.52
N ASN A 4 -51.20 -45.24 5.61
CA ASN A 4 -51.61 -44.52 6.82
C ASN A 4 -50.41 -43.81 7.45
N GLN A 5 -50.71 -42.61 7.95
CA GLN A 5 -49.80 -41.53 8.28
C GLN A 5 -49.43 -41.48 9.77
N LEU A 6 -48.23 -40.95 10.01
CA LEU A 6 -47.85 -40.01 11.07
C LEU A 6 -47.75 -40.50 12.54
N TYR A 7 -46.49 -40.52 13.00
CA TYR A 7 -45.95 -40.07 14.30
C TYR A 7 -46.58 -40.56 15.61
N LEU A 8 -45.92 -41.52 16.27
CA LEU A 8 -45.20 -41.31 17.55
C LEU A 8 -44.66 -42.65 18.04
N GLY A 9 -43.37 -42.68 18.39
CA GLY A 9 -42.75 -43.80 19.07
C GLY A 9 -41.88 -44.65 18.15
N LEU A 10 -40.58 -44.39 18.20
CA LEU A 10 -39.53 -45.42 18.23
C LEU A 10 -38.19 -44.68 18.15
N LEU A 11 -37.48 -44.61 19.26
CA LEU A 11 -36.01 -44.60 19.27
C LEU A 11 -35.56 -45.25 20.57
N GLY A 12 -36.11 -46.45 20.81
CA GLY A 12 -35.50 -47.45 21.66
C GLY A 12 -34.76 -48.43 20.75
N LEU A 13 -33.51 -48.72 21.10
CA LEU A 13 -32.62 -49.74 20.52
C LEU A 13 -31.90 -49.37 19.21
N MET A 14 -30.81 -48.60 19.33
CA MET A 14 -29.56 -48.96 18.65
C MET A 14 -28.36 -48.26 19.28
N ALA A 15 -27.65 -48.95 20.18
CA ALA A 15 -26.20 -48.80 20.41
C ALA A 15 -25.74 -49.78 21.51
N LEU A 16 -25.63 -51.06 21.16
CA LEU A 16 -24.67 -51.97 21.78
C LEU A 16 -23.35 -51.78 21.04
N ALA A 17 -22.49 -50.91 21.58
CA ALA A 17 -21.02 -50.95 21.48
C ALA A 17 -20.50 -49.62 22.01
N LEU A 18 -20.06 -49.63 23.27
CA LEU A 18 -18.93 -48.91 23.86
C LEU A 18 -19.07 -49.07 25.38
N THR A 19 -18.68 -50.25 25.88
CA THR A 19 -18.32 -50.43 27.29
C THR A 19 -16.96 -49.78 27.50
N ALA A 20 -16.97 -48.53 27.94
CA ALA A 20 -15.90 -47.89 28.71
C ALA A 20 -16.53 -46.74 29.51
N CYS A 21 -16.11 -46.61 30.77
CA CYS A 21 -16.65 -45.69 31.77
C CYS A 21 -17.94 -46.18 32.45
N GLY A 22 -17.80 -47.25 33.23
CA GLY A 22 -18.75 -47.62 34.27
C GLY A 22 -18.11 -47.44 35.64
N ASN A 23 -18.20 -46.20 36.13
CA ASN A 23 -18.25 -45.74 37.52
C ASN A 23 -17.14 -46.00 38.54
N ASP A 24 -16.89 -44.89 39.24
CA ASP A 24 -16.43 -44.75 40.62
C ASP A 24 -14.93 -44.88 40.87
N ASP A 25 -14.17 -43.98 40.25
CA ASP A 25 -13.18 -43.26 41.05
C ASP A 25 -13.96 -42.36 42.00
N ASP A 26 -14.20 -42.83 43.22
CA ASP A 26 -14.54 -42.00 44.37
C ASP A 26 -13.40 -40.99 44.57
N TYR A 27 -13.40 -39.92 43.77
CA TYR A 27 -12.65 -38.72 44.09
C TYR A 27 -13.37 -38.08 45.27
N THR A 28 -13.08 -38.58 46.48
CA THR A 28 -13.29 -37.80 47.68
C THR A 28 -12.38 -36.59 47.53
N ARG A 29 -12.94 -35.43 47.14
CA ARG A 29 -12.25 -34.14 47.31
C ARG A 29 -11.67 -34.17 48.71
N ALA A 30 -10.36 -34.00 48.83
CA ALA A 30 -9.74 -33.82 50.14
C ALA A 30 -10.53 -32.70 50.83
N THR A 31 -11.20 -33.03 51.94
CA THR A 31 -11.83 -32.00 52.77
C THR A 31 -10.68 -31.21 53.37
N ILE A 32 -10.36 -30.08 52.76
CA ILE A 32 -9.37 -29.17 53.32
C ILE A 32 -10.03 -28.59 54.58
N SER A 33 -9.61 -29.10 55.73
CA SER A 33 -10.04 -28.57 57.02
C SER A 33 -9.47 -27.17 57.20
N GLY A 34 -10.31 -26.20 57.54
CA GLY A 34 -9.89 -24.83 57.83
C GLY A 34 -10.77 -23.80 57.15
N ASN A 35 -10.54 -22.53 57.47
CA ASN A 35 -11.38 -21.41 57.02
C ASN A 35 -11.06 -20.96 55.59
N GLN A 36 -10.00 -21.49 54.98
CA GLN A 36 -9.64 -21.37 53.58
C GLN A 36 -9.64 -19.93 53.03
N VAL A 37 -9.03 -19.02 53.77
CA VAL A 37 -8.86 -17.60 53.48
C VAL A 37 -7.61 -17.38 52.62
N TYR A 38 -7.67 -16.46 51.66
CA TYR A 38 -6.60 -16.16 50.72
C TYR A 38 -6.71 -14.76 50.11
N PHE A 39 -5.59 -14.26 49.59
CA PHE A 39 -5.56 -13.14 48.65
C PHE A 39 -5.55 -13.68 47.21
N SER A 40 -6.18 -12.96 46.28
CA SER A 40 -6.11 -13.35 44.86
C SER A 40 -4.67 -13.24 44.35
N GLN A 41 -4.25 -14.22 43.56
CA GLN A 41 -2.97 -14.18 42.84
C GLN A 41 -2.92 -13.09 41.76
N ASP A 42 -4.09 -12.57 41.35
CA ASP A 42 -4.22 -11.53 40.34
C ASP A 42 -4.12 -10.11 40.93
N LEU A 43 -3.88 -9.98 42.25
CA LEU A 43 -3.71 -8.67 42.88
C LEU A 43 -2.41 -8.00 42.38
N PRO A 44 -2.46 -6.70 41.98
CA PRO A 44 -1.27 -5.98 41.52
C PRO A 44 -0.16 -5.93 42.57
N THR A 45 1.11 -6.09 42.19
CA THR A 45 2.25 -5.94 43.12
C THR A 45 2.64 -4.48 43.37
N LYS A 46 2.05 -3.54 42.62
CA LYS A 46 2.18 -2.09 42.78
C LYS A 46 0.78 -1.48 42.89
N GLN A 47 0.55 -0.65 43.90
CA GLN A 47 -0.74 -0.06 44.22
C GLN A 47 -0.63 1.47 44.23
N ASP A 48 -1.42 2.13 43.38
CA ASP A 48 -1.50 3.58 43.31
C ASP A 48 -2.67 4.05 44.18
N VAL A 49 -2.41 5.00 45.08
CA VAL A 49 -3.45 5.61 45.92
C VAL A 49 -3.79 7.02 45.48
N SER A 50 -5.06 7.37 45.70
CA SER A 50 -5.57 8.71 45.39
C SER A 50 -4.96 9.77 46.31
N THR A 51 -4.70 10.95 45.77
CA THR A 51 -4.24 12.14 46.50
C THR A 51 -5.37 12.87 47.22
N THR A 52 -6.63 12.43 47.05
CA THR A 52 -7.82 13.06 47.65
C THR A 52 -8.65 12.12 48.54
N SER A 53 -8.51 10.80 48.38
CA SER A 53 -9.12 9.80 49.25
C SER A 53 -8.29 9.58 50.52
N THR A 54 -8.89 9.07 51.59
CA THR A 54 -8.18 8.67 52.82
C THR A 54 -8.18 7.15 53.04
N THR A 55 -8.75 6.39 52.10
CA THR A 55 -8.92 4.94 52.22
C THR A 55 -8.55 4.21 50.93
N PHE A 56 -7.93 3.04 51.09
CA PHE A 56 -7.63 2.08 50.03
C PHE A 56 -8.12 0.69 50.45
N VAL A 57 -8.62 -0.13 49.54
CA VAL A 57 -9.25 -1.42 49.87
C VAL A 57 -8.53 -2.59 49.21
N ILE A 58 -8.30 -3.66 49.96
CA ILE A 58 -7.74 -4.92 49.47
C ILE A 58 -8.79 -6.02 49.66
N PRO A 59 -9.25 -6.70 48.61
CA PRO A 59 -10.20 -7.79 48.77
C PRO A 59 -9.52 -9.02 49.38
N VAL A 60 -10.15 -9.59 50.40
CA VAL A 60 -9.73 -10.85 51.04
C VAL A 60 -10.85 -11.87 50.85
N ASN A 61 -10.48 -13.05 50.36
CA ASN A 61 -11.41 -14.09 49.95
C ASN A 61 -11.37 -15.28 50.89
N ARG A 62 -12.45 -16.07 50.92
CA ARG A 62 -12.49 -17.37 51.59
C ARG A 62 -13.40 -18.37 50.86
N GLN A 63 -13.07 -19.66 50.97
CA GLN A 63 -13.92 -20.74 50.43
C GLN A 63 -15.00 -21.17 51.43
N GLU A 64 -14.68 -21.30 52.72
CA GLU A 64 -15.64 -21.74 53.73
C GLU A 64 -16.41 -20.56 54.34
N THR A 65 -17.72 -20.51 54.06
CA THR A 65 -18.56 -19.37 54.41
C THR A 65 -19.54 -19.65 55.54
N THR A 66 -19.70 -20.90 55.97
CA THR A 66 -20.76 -21.33 56.89
C THR A 66 -20.84 -20.51 58.18
N GLU A 67 -19.70 -20.20 58.81
CA GLU A 67 -19.65 -19.45 60.06
C GLU A 67 -19.01 -18.06 59.89
N ALA A 68 -19.32 -17.15 60.81
CA ALA A 68 -18.62 -15.89 60.92
C ALA A 68 -17.24 -16.13 61.56
N ILE A 69 -16.19 -15.54 60.99
CA ILE A 69 -14.81 -15.72 61.45
C ILE A 69 -14.09 -14.38 61.52
N THR A 70 -13.12 -14.27 62.43
CA THR A 70 -12.15 -13.16 62.46
C THR A 70 -10.76 -13.75 62.28
N VAL A 71 -10.06 -13.32 61.24
CA VAL A 71 -8.76 -13.86 60.83
C VAL A 71 -7.67 -12.87 61.27
N PRO A 72 -6.68 -13.30 62.06
CA PRO A 72 -5.53 -12.45 62.40
C PRO A 72 -4.64 -12.24 61.18
N LEU A 73 -4.08 -11.04 61.06
CA LEU A 73 -3.15 -10.65 60.00
C LEU A 73 -1.83 -10.18 60.63
N ILE A 74 -0.73 -10.60 60.02
CA ILE A 74 0.62 -10.10 60.33
C ILE A 74 0.98 -9.10 59.23
N VAL A 75 1.25 -7.85 59.64
CA VAL A 75 1.59 -6.76 58.73
C VAL A 75 3.03 -6.31 58.99
N SER A 76 3.80 -6.09 57.94
CA SER A 76 5.17 -5.57 58.02
C SER A 76 5.53 -4.74 56.79
N GLY A 77 6.62 -3.98 56.87
CA GLY A 77 7.15 -3.17 55.77
C GLY A 77 7.17 -1.68 56.10
N GLU A 78 8.02 -0.93 55.40
CA GLU A 78 8.21 0.52 55.62
C GLU A 78 6.92 1.31 55.35
N GLY A 79 6.04 0.81 54.48
CA GLY A 79 4.76 1.47 54.20
C GLY A 79 3.82 1.53 55.41
N THR A 80 4.05 0.71 56.44
CA THR A 80 3.26 0.74 57.67
C THR A 80 3.42 2.03 58.48
N GLU A 81 4.43 2.85 58.18
CA GLU A 81 4.59 4.20 58.75
C GLU A 81 3.62 5.23 58.15
N LEU A 82 3.15 4.98 56.92
CA LEU A 82 2.29 5.89 56.15
C LEU A 82 0.85 5.38 56.02
N PHE A 83 0.67 4.05 56.06
CA PHE A 83 -0.62 3.38 55.91
C PHE A 83 -0.97 2.60 57.18
N SER A 84 -2.13 2.89 57.75
CA SER A 84 -2.69 2.12 58.85
C SER A 84 -3.43 0.90 58.28
N VAL A 85 -2.82 -0.27 58.46
CA VAL A 85 -3.35 -1.56 58.01
C VAL A 85 -3.97 -2.31 59.20
N PRO A 86 -5.21 -2.81 59.11
CA PRO A 86 -5.79 -3.63 60.17
C PRO A 86 -5.02 -4.93 60.39
N THR A 87 -4.84 -5.32 61.66
CA THR A 87 -4.18 -6.59 62.06
C THR A 87 -5.14 -7.77 62.14
N SER A 88 -6.38 -7.60 61.68
CA SER A 88 -7.35 -8.68 61.52
C SER A 88 -8.43 -8.29 60.51
N VAL A 89 -9.10 -9.29 59.94
CA VAL A 89 -10.23 -9.11 59.02
C VAL A 89 -11.38 -10.02 59.42
N SER A 90 -12.62 -9.52 59.40
CA SER A 90 -13.80 -10.27 59.85
C SER A 90 -14.74 -10.58 58.70
N PHE A 91 -15.10 -11.85 58.55
CA PHE A 91 -16.06 -12.33 57.57
C PHE A 91 -17.40 -12.66 58.24
N PRO A 92 -18.51 -12.06 57.80
CA PRO A 92 -19.85 -12.51 58.19
C PRO A 92 -20.15 -13.92 57.65
N ALA A 93 -20.97 -14.69 58.37
CA ALA A 93 -21.50 -15.96 57.87
C ALA A 93 -22.17 -15.78 56.50
N GLY A 94 -21.88 -16.68 55.56
CA GLY A 94 -22.31 -16.64 54.17
C GLY A 94 -21.45 -15.81 53.22
N SER A 95 -20.49 -15.00 53.70
CA SER A 95 -19.69 -14.13 52.82
C SER A 95 -18.43 -14.79 52.28
N HIS A 96 -18.23 -14.76 50.96
CA HIS A 96 -17.02 -15.26 50.28
C HIS A 96 -15.88 -14.23 50.20
N GLN A 97 -16.20 -12.93 50.32
CA GLN A 97 -15.23 -11.84 50.20
C GLN A 97 -15.55 -10.76 51.22
N VAL A 98 -14.51 -10.08 51.72
CA VAL A 98 -14.62 -8.84 52.47
C VAL A 98 -13.48 -7.89 52.07
N ASP A 99 -13.71 -6.60 52.27
CA ASP A 99 -12.71 -5.57 51.97
C ASP A 99 -11.87 -5.25 53.21
N LEU A 100 -10.55 -5.45 53.11
CA LEU A 100 -9.58 -4.96 54.09
C LEU A 100 -9.30 -3.48 53.80
N VAL A 101 -9.81 -2.59 54.65
CA VAL A 101 -9.69 -1.14 54.47
C VAL A 101 -8.41 -0.62 55.12
N LEU A 102 -7.49 -0.13 54.30
CA LEU A 102 -6.30 0.62 54.71
C LEU A 102 -6.65 2.10 54.78
N THR A 103 -6.15 2.82 55.78
CA THR A 103 -6.34 4.27 55.89
C THR A 103 -5.02 5.02 55.85
N TYR A 104 -4.99 6.19 55.22
CA TYR A 104 -3.78 7.00 55.06
C TYR A 104 -4.11 8.50 55.05
N ASP A 105 -3.08 9.33 55.22
CA ASP A 105 -3.16 10.79 55.10
C ASP A 105 -2.49 11.23 53.79
N PRO A 106 -3.26 11.67 52.77
CA PRO A 106 -2.70 12.06 51.47
C PRO A 106 -1.64 13.15 51.56
N ALA A 107 -1.72 14.03 52.55
CA ALA A 107 -0.77 15.14 52.71
C ALA A 107 0.64 14.68 53.11
N LYS A 108 0.81 13.42 53.54
CA LYS A 108 2.10 12.84 53.91
C LYS A 108 2.75 12.03 52.80
N LEU A 109 2.03 11.79 51.70
CA LEU A 109 2.55 11.00 50.58
C LEU A 109 3.28 11.90 49.59
N THR A 110 4.30 11.34 48.95
CA THR A 110 5.09 12.02 47.90
C THR A 110 4.86 11.30 46.57
N TYR A 111 4.67 12.06 45.50
CA TYR A 111 4.53 11.50 44.15
C TYR A 111 5.74 10.62 43.81
N GLY A 112 5.48 9.46 43.22
CA GLY A 112 6.53 8.50 42.83
C GLY A 112 7.21 7.77 43.99
N ASP A 113 6.92 8.08 45.25
CA ASP A 113 7.48 7.37 46.42
C ASP A 113 6.57 6.20 46.81
N TYR A 114 7.04 4.98 46.52
CA TYR A 114 6.34 3.74 46.85
C TYR A 114 7.03 3.01 47.99
N LYS A 115 6.26 2.63 49.00
CA LYS A 115 6.77 1.88 50.16
C LYS A 115 6.26 0.44 50.15
N PRO A 116 7.08 -0.56 50.50
CA PRO A 116 6.66 -1.93 50.57
C PRO A 116 5.75 -2.20 51.79
N ILE A 117 4.71 -3.00 51.58
CA ILE A 117 3.86 -3.60 52.62
C ILE A 117 3.70 -5.09 52.33
N SER A 118 3.82 -5.90 53.38
CA SER A 118 3.53 -7.33 53.38
C SER A 118 2.38 -7.60 54.33
N ILE A 119 1.31 -8.23 53.83
CA ILE A 119 0.18 -8.70 54.63
C ILE A 119 0.13 -10.22 54.57
N GLN A 120 0.24 -10.87 55.72
CA GLN A 120 0.27 -12.32 55.87
C GLN A 120 -0.92 -12.77 56.71
N ILE A 121 -1.60 -13.84 56.28
CA ILE A 121 -2.60 -14.53 57.11
C ILE A 121 -1.86 -15.14 58.30
N GLY A 122 -2.24 -14.74 59.51
CA GLY A 122 -1.43 -14.91 60.72
C GLY A 122 -1.36 -16.32 61.30
N ASP A 123 -2.20 -17.24 60.82
CA ASP A 123 -2.20 -18.64 61.23
C ASP A 123 -2.50 -19.54 60.02
N GLU A 124 -1.66 -20.56 59.82
CA GLU A 124 -1.73 -21.53 58.72
C GLU A 124 -3.07 -22.25 58.66
N ASN A 125 -3.76 -22.42 59.79
CA ASN A 125 -5.08 -23.05 59.86
C ASN A 125 -6.18 -22.28 59.12
N TYR A 126 -5.95 -20.99 58.84
CA TYR A 126 -6.87 -20.18 58.04
C TYR A 126 -6.56 -20.23 56.55
N THR A 127 -5.41 -20.72 56.13
CA THR A 127 -4.95 -20.62 54.73
C THR A 127 -5.58 -21.67 53.82
N THR A 128 -5.39 -21.52 52.51
CA THR A 128 -5.81 -22.50 51.50
C THR A 128 -4.74 -22.62 50.40
N PRO A 129 -4.59 -23.80 49.77
CA PRO A 129 -3.75 -23.96 48.59
C PRO A 129 -4.31 -23.27 47.33
N TYR A 130 -5.55 -22.77 47.37
CA TYR A 130 -6.20 -22.14 46.21
C TYR A 130 -5.90 -20.65 46.02
N GLY A 131 -5.05 -20.07 46.86
CA GLY A 131 -4.60 -18.69 46.72
C GLY A 131 -3.38 -18.41 47.59
N ILE A 132 -2.92 -17.16 47.57
CA ILE A 132 -1.71 -16.78 48.32
C ILE A 132 -2.06 -16.41 49.76
N SER A 133 -1.31 -16.92 50.73
CA SER A 133 -1.45 -16.58 52.15
C SER A 133 -0.71 -15.29 52.54
N ARG A 134 0.16 -14.83 51.65
CA ARG A 134 0.98 -13.62 51.78
C ARG A 134 0.78 -12.76 50.56
N TYR A 135 0.52 -11.48 50.78
CA TYR A 135 0.46 -10.50 49.73
C TYR A 135 1.52 -9.42 49.98
N ASP A 136 2.55 -9.43 49.13
CA ASP A 136 3.62 -8.44 49.11
C ASP A 136 3.37 -7.44 47.98
N PHE A 137 3.31 -6.16 48.30
CA PHE A 137 3.09 -5.10 47.32
C PHE A 137 3.81 -3.81 47.72
N THR A 138 4.00 -2.91 46.76
CA THR A 138 4.40 -1.53 47.04
C THR A 138 3.18 -0.61 46.88
N ILE A 139 3.08 0.40 47.73
CA ILE A 139 1.96 1.34 47.72
C ILE A 139 2.47 2.77 47.83
N GLY A 140 1.88 3.67 47.04
CA GLY A 140 2.34 5.06 46.94
C GLY A 140 1.43 5.89 46.05
N VAL A 141 1.77 7.17 45.92
CA VAL A 141 1.11 8.05 44.94
C VAL A 141 1.85 7.92 43.61
N THR A 142 1.09 7.82 42.52
CA THR A 142 1.64 7.76 41.16
C THR A 142 2.57 8.92 40.88
N ASP A 143 3.52 8.76 39.97
CA ASP A 143 4.37 9.83 39.47
C ASP A 143 3.64 10.74 38.47
N TRP A 144 2.43 10.36 38.06
CA TRP A 144 1.62 11.05 37.08
C TRP A 144 0.57 11.97 37.71
N GLY A 145 0.29 13.09 37.04
CA GLY A 145 -0.87 13.92 37.35
C GLY A 145 -2.20 13.32 36.87
N GLU A 146 -3.27 14.01 37.25
CA GLU A 146 -4.62 13.71 36.78
C GLU A 146 -4.74 14.01 35.27
N TRP A 147 -5.54 13.19 34.59
CA TRP A 147 -5.90 13.42 33.21
C TRP A 147 -6.74 14.69 33.07
N ARG A 148 -6.38 15.53 32.11
CA ARG A 148 -7.14 16.74 31.74
C ARG A 148 -7.28 16.82 30.23
N ALA A 149 -8.33 17.48 29.74
CA ALA A 149 -8.42 17.81 28.32
C ALA A 149 -7.16 18.60 27.91
N TYR A 150 -6.62 18.33 26.72
CA TYR A 150 -5.40 19.00 26.25
C TYR A 150 -5.63 20.52 26.07
N ASN A 151 -6.78 20.89 25.51
CA ASN A 151 -7.23 22.27 25.33
C ASN A 151 -8.75 22.37 25.57
N ASP A 152 -9.34 23.55 25.31
CA ASP A 152 -10.77 23.81 25.53
C ASP A 152 -11.70 22.91 24.69
N GLU A 153 -11.26 22.48 23.51
CA GLU A 153 -12.03 21.53 22.67
C GLU A 153 -11.98 20.12 23.25
N GLY A 154 -10.80 19.67 23.69
CA GLY A 154 -10.61 18.36 24.33
C GLY A 154 -10.93 17.19 23.41
N THR A 155 -10.88 17.40 22.10
CA THR A 155 -11.18 16.42 21.05
C THR A 155 -10.09 16.38 19.97
N CYS A 156 -10.09 15.29 19.21
CA CYS A 156 -9.22 15.14 18.04
C CYS A 156 -9.90 14.31 16.94
N THR A 157 -9.28 14.33 15.77
CA THR A 157 -9.50 13.37 14.70
C THR A 157 -8.30 12.42 14.62
N TYR A 158 -8.54 11.11 14.58
CA TYR A 158 -7.50 10.10 14.36
C TYR A 158 -7.61 9.54 12.95
N THR A 159 -6.50 9.50 12.21
CA THR A 159 -6.44 8.95 10.86
C THR A 159 -5.73 7.60 10.87
N TYR A 160 -6.47 6.54 10.56
CA TYR A 160 -5.95 5.18 10.41
C TYR A 160 -5.39 4.96 9.01
N VAL A 161 -4.25 4.29 8.93
CA VAL A 161 -3.53 4.02 7.66
C VAL A 161 -3.18 2.53 7.50
N ASN A 162 -2.97 1.80 8.60
CA ASN A 162 -2.47 0.42 8.55
C ASN A 162 -3.60 -0.62 8.59
N TYR A 163 -3.99 -1.06 9.79
CA TYR A 163 -4.97 -2.15 9.96
C TYR A 163 -6.40 -1.69 9.64
N TRP A 164 -6.71 -0.43 9.96
CA TRP A 164 -7.90 0.28 9.52
C TRP A 164 -7.49 1.42 8.59
N SER A 165 -8.48 1.95 7.87
CA SER A 165 -8.31 3.10 6.97
C SER A 165 -9.41 4.13 7.21
N GLY A 166 -9.06 5.41 7.16
CA GLY A 166 -10.00 6.53 7.25
C GLY A 166 -9.92 7.27 8.58
N ASP A 167 -10.83 8.23 8.76
CA ASP A 167 -10.80 9.15 9.89
C ASP A 167 -11.88 8.82 10.93
N ASP A 168 -11.50 8.92 12.20
CA ASP A 168 -12.41 8.86 13.35
C ASP A 168 -12.38 10.19 14.09
N VAL A 169 -13.48 10.93 13.94
CA VAL A 169 -13.61 12.35 14.28
C VAL A 169 -14.26 12.53 15.64
N GLY A 170 -13.78 13.51 16.41
CA GLY A 170 -14.38 13.89 17.69
C GLY A 170 -14.05 12.96 18.86
N LEU A 171 -12.97 12.17 18.74
CA LEU A 171 -12.44 11.35 19.82
C LEU A 171 -11.98 12.23 20.98
N LYS A 172 -12.16 11.77 22.22
CA LYS A 172 -11.74 12.57 23.40
C LYS A 172 -10.24 12.46 23.60
N PHE A 173 -9.59 13.61 23.72
CA PHE A 173 -8.13 13.72 23.82
C PHE A 173 -7.72 14.37 25.15
N TYR A 174 -6.88 13.66 25.89
CA TYR A 174 -6.41 14.06 27.21
C TYR A 174 -4.89 14.09 27.27
N THR A 175 -4.37 14.91 28.18
CA THR A 175 -2.96 14.94 28.55
C THR A 175 -2.79 14.83 30.06
N ARG A 176 -1.63 14.37 30.49
CA ARG A 176 -1.15 14.45 31.88
C ARG A 176 0.37 14.57 31.91
N ASP A 177 0.88 15.14 32.99
CA ASP A 177 2.31 15.36 33.19
C ASP A 177 2.88 14.38 34.20
N ASN A 178 4.16 14.03 34.04
CA ASN A 178 4.91 13.34 35.07
C ASN A 178 5.54 14.36 36.03
N PHE A 179 5.32 14.19 37.33
CA PHE A 179 5.82 15.11 38.37
C PHE A 179 7.27 14.84 38.79
N ILE A 180 7.86 13.73 38.35
CA ILE A 180 9.24 13.34 38.66
C ILE A 180 10.14 13.56 37.44
N THR A 181 9.76 13.00 36.31
CA THR A 181 10.43 13.21 35.01
C THR A 181 9.72 14.34 34.27
N THR A 182 10.07 15.58 34.57
CA THR A 182 9.28 16.77 34.18
C THR A 182 9.16 17.00 32.67
N ASN A 183 10.02 16.40 31.85
CA ASN A 183 9.94 16.46 30.39
C ASN A 183 9.04 15.38 29.78
N LEU A 184 8.52 14.47 30.61
CA LEU A 184 7.71 13.34 30.18
C LEU A 184 6.23 13.64 30.43
N HIS A 185 5.46 13.57 29.37
CA HIS A 185 4.02 13.71 29.35
C HIS A 185 3.38 12.45 28.78
N GLN A 186 2.07 12.33 28.97
CA GLN A 186 1.29 11.31 28.30
C GLN A 186 0.05 11.89 27.65
N PHE A 187 -0.27 11.38 26.48
CA PHE A 187 -1.53 11.61 25.81
C PHE A 187 -2.42 10.39 25.93
N ARG A 188 -3.73 10.61 25.95
CA ARG A 188 -4.73 9.54 25.92
C ARG A 188 -5.85 9.89 24.95
N ILE A 189 -6.19 8.92 24.10
CA ILE A 189 -7.31 8.99 23.18
C ILE A 189 -8.34 7.94 23.63
N ASP A 190 -9.50 8.40 24.10
CA ASP A 190 -10.54 7.49 24.56
C ASP A 190 -11.35 6.92 23.40
N ASN A 191 -11.74 5.64 23.54
CA ASN A 191 -12.45 4.88 22.50
C ASN A 191 -11.72 4.84 21.14
N TRP A 192 -10.40 4.93 21.15
CA TRP A 192 -9.58 4.81 19.95
C TRP A 192 -9.77 3.47 19.24
N GLY A 193 -9.91 2.37 19.99
CA GLY A 193 -10.20 1.06 19.43
C GLY A 193 -11.39 0.40 20.11
N PRO A 194 -11.81 -0.81 19.66
CA PRO A 194 -12.91 -1.56 20.25
C PRO A 194 -12.72 -1.83 21.76
N GLY A 195 -13.24 -0.94 22.60
CA GLY A 195 -13.11 -0.99 24.05
C GLY A 195 -11.73 -0.58 24.58
N MET A 196 -10.92 0.17 23.81
CA MET A 196 -9.56 0.54 24.19
C MET A 196 -9.34 2.05 24.10
N SER A 197 -8.68 2.61 25.12
CA SER A 197 -8.05 3.93 25.05
C SER A 197 -6.58 3.78 24.66
N LEU A 198 -6.12 4.56 23.69
CA LEU A 198 -4.71 4.60 23.33
C LEU A 198 -3.96 5.54 24.27
N ILE A 199 -2.83 5.10 24.83
CA ILE A 199 -1.96 5.93 25.67
C ILE A 199 -0.60 6.07 25.00
N LEU A 200 -0.15 7.31 24.83
CA LEU A 200 1.12 7.67 24.18
C LEU A 200 1.99 8.41 25.19
N ASN A 201 3.30 8.19 25.14
CA ASN A 201 4.27 9.00 25.86
C ASN A 201 4.79 10.12 24.95
N TYR A 202 5.01 11.30 25.53
CA TYR A 202 5.61 12.44 24.84
C TYR A 202 6.77 12.99 25.67
N ASP A 203 7.97 13.04 25.09
CA ASP A 203 9.14 13.66 25.72
C ASP A 203 9.36 15.06 25.08
N ASP A 204 8.97 16.11 25.80
CA ASP A 204 8.99 17.51 25.32
C ASP A 204 10.40 18.06 25.05
N LYS A 205 11.43 17.38 25.57
CA LYS A 205 12.83 17.75 25.35
C LYS A 205 13.35 17.20 24.04
N THR A 206 12.84 16.05 23.60
CA THR A 206 13.25 15.41 22.35
C THR A 206 12.24 15.60 21.21
N GLY A 207 11.01 15.96 21.54
CA GLY A 207 9.89 16.03 20.60
C GLY A 207 9.33 14.64 20.23
N ILE A 208 9.79 13.57 20.87
CA ILE A 208 9.43 12.20 20.50
C ILE A 208 8.10 11.81 21.14
N VAL A 209 7.19 11.34 20.29
CA VAL A 209 5.98 10.62 20.70
C VAL A 209 6.20 9.13 20.48
N SER A 210 5.84 8.32 21.47
CA SER A 210 5.99 6.85 21.40
C SER A 210 4.78 6.14 21.96
N LEU A 211 4.47 5.00 21.36
CA LEU A 211 3.55 4.03 21.95
C LEU A 211 4.34 3.15 22.93
N GLY A 212 3.71 2.78 24.05
CA GLY A 212 4.34 1.87 25.02
C GLY A 212 4.58 0.46 24.47
N GLU A 213 4.81 -0.47 25.40
CA GLU A 213 4.94 -1.91 25.09
C GLU A 213 3.69 -2.48 24.41
N ASP A 214 3.79 -3.75 24.02
CA ASP A 214 2.71 -4.56 23.46
C ASP A 214 1.36 -4.42 24.20
N GLN A 215 0.31 -4.04 23.46
CA GLN A 215 -1.08 -4.04 23.91
C GLN A 215 -1.98 -4.93 23.04
N TYR A 216 -2.89 -5.66 23.70
CA TYR A 216 -3.97 -6.38 23.00
C TYR A 216 -5.03 -5.40 22.49
N LEU A 217 -5.35 -5.49 21.20
CA LEU A 217 -6.38 -4.66 20.56
C LEU A 217 -7.72 -5.40 20.49
N THR A 218 -7.76 -6.52 19.77
CA THR A 218 -9.01 -7.26 19.50
C THR A 218 -8.71 -8.68 19.01
N ASN A 219 -9.75 -9.51 18.83
CA ASN A 219 -9.64 -10.80 18.18
C ASN A 219 -10.19 -10.73 16.75
N ASN A 220 -9.38 -11.15 15.79
CA ASN A 220 -9.79 -11.36 14.40
C ASN A 220 -10.12 -12.84 14.18
N SER A 221 -11.22 -13.14 13.49
CA SER A 221 -11.67 -14.52 13.24
C SER A 221 -10.70 -15.36 12.41
N ASN A 222 -9.86 -14.73 11.59
CA ASN A 222 -8.90 -15.42 10.72
C ASN A 222 -7.50 -15.53 11.35
N TYR A 223 -7.12 -14.55 12.18
CA TYR A 223 -5.72 -14.38 12.62
C TYR A 223 -5.52 -14.49 14.14
N GLY A 224 -6.61 -14.59 14.92
CA GLY A 224 -6.56 -14.60 16.38
C GLY A 224 -6.34 -13.20 16.95
N ALA A 225 -5.61 -13.12 18.07
CA ALA A 225 -5.35 -11.87 18.78
C ALA A 225 -4.53 -10.89 17.94
N VAL A 226 -5.10 -9.73 17.66
CA VAL A 226 -4.45 -8.57 17.07
C VAL A 226 -3.90 -7.70 18.19
N ARG A 227 -2.66 -7.26 18.03
CA ARG A 227 -1.89 -6.49 19.02
C ARG A 227 -1.28 -5.26 18.37
N ILE A 228 -1.01 -4.25 19.18
CA ILE A 228 -0.36 -3.01 18.76
C ILE A 228 0.87 -2.73 19.61
N CYS A 229 1.86 -2.06 19.04
CA CYS A 229 3.02 -1.50 19.74
C CYS A 229 3.71 -0.46 18.85
N ASP A 230 4.68 0.26 19.41
CA ASP A 230 5.59 1.10 18.62
C ASP A 230 6.33 0.27 17.57
N ALA A 231 6.54 0.83 16.38
CA ALA A 231 7.20 0.14 15.28
C ALA A 231 8.63 -0.30 15.65
N ASN A 232 9.38 0.52 16.40
CA ASN A 232 10.71 0.12 16.87
C ASN A 232 10.63 -1.05 17.83
N TYR A 233 9.66 -1.04 18.75
CA TYR A 233 9.45 -2.13 19.70
C TYR A 233 9.11 -3.45 18.98
N TYR A 234 8.26 -3.39 17.96
CA TYR A 234 7.95 -4.56 17.14
C TYR A 234 9.20 -5.16 16.49
N TRP A 235 10.05 -4.32 15.88
CA TRP A 235 11.24 -4.80 15.18
C TRP A 235 12.34 -5.28 16.12
N ASP A 236 12.63 -4.52 17.17
CA ASP A 236 13.67 -4.86 18.14
C ASP A 236 13.25 -6.03 19.03
N VAL A 237 12.14 -5.90 19.75
CA VAL A 237 11.77 -6.86 20.80
C VAL A 237 11.02 -8.07 20.24
N ILE A 238 10.01 -7.85 19.39
CA ILE A 238 9.16 -8.95 18.90
C ILE A 238 9.86 -9.73 17.78
N ARG A 239 10.53 -9.04 16.86
CA ARG A 239 11.22 -9.67 15.71
C ARG A 239 12.69 -9.97 15.95
N GLN A 240 13.30 -9.42 17.00
CA GLN A 240 14.74 -9.55 17.28
C GLN A 240 15.60 -9.12 16.09
N LYS A 241 15.11 -8.11 15.37
CA LYS A 241 15.73 -7.54 14.18
C LYS A 241 15.43 -6.03 14.14
N PRO A 242 16.19 -5.21 14.89
CA PRO A 242 16.04 -3.76 14.90
C PRO A 242 16.04 -3.16 13.50
N LEU A 243 15.34 -2.05 13.32
CA LEU A 243 15.41 -1.26 12.10
C LEU A 243 16.80 -0.61 11.98
N ASP A 244 17.33 -0.56 10.76
CA ASP A 244 18.59 0.13 10.48
C ASP A 244 18.45 1.65 10.77
N GLU A 245 17.26 2.19 10.52
CA GLU A 245 16.87 3.56 10.83
C GLU A 245 15.60 3.55 11.71
N PRO A 246 15.71 3.84 13.02
CA PRO A 246 14.57 3.93 13.90
C PRO A 246 13.58 5.02 13.48
N VAL A 247 12.29 4.76 13.63
CA VAL A 247 11.21 5.68 13.27
C VAL A 247 10.55 6.22 14.54
N TYR A 248 10.43 7.54 14.68
CA TYR A 248 9.87 8.14 15.89
C TYR A 248 8.60 8.91 15.56
N GLY A 249 7.64 8.88 16.48
CA GLY A 249 6.52 9.79 16.45
C GLY A 249 6.97 11.20 16.83
N SER A 250 6.17 12.18 16.44
CA SER A 250 6.44 13.60 16.69
C SER A 250 5.16 14.32 17.09
N PHE A 251 5.32 15.49 17.71
CA PHE A 251 4.22 16.42 17.94
C PHE A 251 4.56 17.80 17.39
N ASP A 252 3.79 18.26 16.41
CA ASP A 252 3.75 19.65 15.97
C ASP A 252 2.78 20.41 16.89
N GLU A 253 3.34 21.13 17.87
CA GLU A 253 2.58 21.92 18.83
C GLU A 253 1.92 23.16 18.22
N GLU A 254 2.37 23.62 17.05
CA GLU A 254 1.80 24.80 16.38
C GLU A 254 0.56 24.43 15.58
N GLN A 255 0.59 23.29 14.89
CA GLN A 255 -0.51 22.78 14.06
C GLN A 255 -1.42 21.79 14.80
N GLY A 256 -1.00 21.34 15.98
CA GLY A 256 -1.73 20.34 16.76
C GLY A 256 -1.74 18.97 16.09
N ILE A 257 -0.62 18.56 15.47
CA ILE A 257 -0.52 17.31 14.71
C ILE A 257 0.45 16.35 15.40
N ILE A 258 -0.03 15.17 15.77
CA ILE A 258 0.79 14.11 16.35
C ILE A 258 0.96 13.00 15.31
N SER A 259 2.19 12.54 15.10
CA SER A 259 2.50 11.36 14.29
C SER A 259 2.89 10.18 15.19
N ILE A 260 2.44 8.98 14.84
CA ILE A 260 2.64 7.76 15.63
C ILE A 260 3.09 6.62 14.72
N PRO A 261 4.33 6.11 14.86
CA PRO A 261 4.81 4.95 14.12
C PRO A 261 4.28 3.67 14.77
N ILE A 262 3.01 3.34 14.51
CA ILE A 262 2.33 2.20 15.11
C ILE A 262 2.46 0.94 14.23
N ALA A 263 2.68 -0.21 14.87
CA ALA A 263 2.68 -1.51 14.23
C ALA A 263 1.50 -2.36 14.72
N TYR A 264 0.74 -2.91 13.77
CA TYR A 264 -0.33 -3.87 14.03
C TYR A 264 0.15 -5.27 13.68
N TYR A 265 -0.02 -6.23 14.59
CA TYR A 265 0.47 -7.58 14.35
C TYR A 265 -0.34 -8.66 15.04
N VAL A 266 -0.13 -9.88 14.55
CA VAL A 266 -0.71 -11.14 15.02
C VAL A 266 0.42 -12.16 15.17
N SER A 267 0.12 -13.33 15.73
CA SER A 267 1.12 -14.40 15.86
C SER A 267 1.79 -14.83 14.54
N ALA A 268 1.11 -14.64 13.40
CA ALA A 268 1.62 -15.01 12.07
C ALA A 268 2.51 -13.94 11.42
N GLY A 269 2.53 -12.69 11.92
CA GLY A 269 3.23 -11.58 11.28
C GLY A 269 2.57 -10.23 11.57
N TYR A 270 2.93 -9.20 10.80
CA TYR A 270 2.39 -7.85 10.94
C TYR A 270 1.64 -7.41 9.68
N PHE A 271 0.76 -6.43 9.83
CA PHE A 271 -0.04 -5.85 8.75
C PHE A 271 0.62 -4.66 8.05
N GLY A 272 1.74 -4.18 8.59
CA GLY A 272 2.41 -2.96 8.17
C GLY A 272 2.86 -2.14 9.38
N TYR A 273 3.75 -1.18 9.13
CA TYR A 273 3.98 -0.06 10.03
C TYR A 273 4.14 1.20 9.18
N SER A 274 3.38 2.23 9.52
CA SER A 274 3.47 3.57 8.95
C SER A 274 3.08 4.56 10.03
N ASN A 275 3.32 5.84 9.80
CA ASN A 275 2.76 6.86 10.68
C ASN A 275 1.24 6.87 10.54
N GLU A 276 0.55 6.81 11.67
CA GLU A 276 -0.84 7.24 11.83
C GLU A 276 -0.86 8.60 12.52
N TYR A 277 -1.93 9.36 12.31
CA TYR A 277 -1.95 10.78 12.67
C TYR A 277 -3.09 11.12 13.61
N VAL A 278 -2.83 12.05 14.53
CA VAL A 278 -3.82 12.69 15.39
C VAL A 278 -3.84 14.17 15.09
N TYR A 279 -5.01 14.70 14.75
CA TYR A 279 -5.25 16.12 14.52
C TYR A 279 -6.07 16.66 15.69
N LEU A 280 -5.44 17.44 16.57
CA LEU A 280 -6.10 18.05 17.71
C LEU A 280 -7.05 19.15 17.23
N ASP A 281 -8.25 19.21 17.78
CA ASP A 281 -9.20 20.28 17.49
C ASP A 281 -8.78 21.57 18.21
N GLY A 282 -9.22 22.74 17.71
CA GLY A 282 -8.88 24.05 18.29
C GLY A 282 -7.54 24.63 17.81
N PHE A 283 -6.86 23.95 16.89
CA PHE A 283 -5.71 24.45 16.17
C PHE A 283 -6.13 25.00 14.81
N PHE A 284 -5.57 26.15 14.42
CA PHE A 284 -5.81 26.71 13.09
C PHE A 284 -5.03 25.88 12.07
N ARG A 285 -5.76 25.26 11.15
CA ARG A 285 -5.23 24.59 9.97
C ARG A 285 -5.96 25.19 8.79
N ALA A 286 -5.26 25.97 7.98
CA ALA A 286 -5.84 26.55 6.79
C ALA A 286 -6.27 25.41 5.84
N ASP A 287 -7.50 25.45 5.34
CA ASP A 287 -7.92 24.64 4.21
C ASP A 287 -7.24 25.16 2.94
N ALA A 288 -6.00 24.73 2.75
CA ALA A 288 -5.19 25.04 1.60
C ALA A 288 -5.31 23.99 0.48
N SER A 289 -6.31 23.10 0.58
CA SER A 289 -6.46 21.96 -0.31
C SER A 289 -6.57 22.38 -1.77
N CYS A 290 -6.11 21.53 -2.68
CA CYS A 290 -6.28 21.79 -4.11
C CYS A 290 -6.35 20.51 -4.95
N SER A 291 -6.94 20.64 -6.13
CA SER A 291 -6.84 19.61 -7.17
C SER A 291 -6.74 20.26 -8.53
N VAL A 292 -6.15 19.54 -9.48
CA VAL A 292 -6.10 19.95 -10.89
C VAL A 292 -6.40 18.75 -11.78
N ALA A 293 -7.25 18.96 -12.78
CA ALA A 293 -7.64 17.95 -13.76
C ALA A 293 -7.45 18.46 -15.19
N TYR A 294 -7.09 17.58 -16.12
CA TYR A 294 -7.12 17.89 -17.54
C TYR A 294 -8.58 17.94 -18.02
N ALA A 295 -9.10 19.14 -18.26
CA ALA A 295 -10.49 19.38 -18.66
C ALA A 295 -10.69 19.34 -20.19
N GLY A 296 -9.62 19.09 -20.95
CA GLY A 296 -9.66 18.89 -22.40
C GLY A 296 -8.91 19.95 -23.20
N LYS A 297 -9.25 20.03 -24.48
CA LYS A 297 -8.69 20.99 -25.44
C LYS A 297 -9.78 21.85 -26.06
N LEU A 298 -9.45 23.09 -26.34
CA LEU A 298 -10.31 24.07 -27.02
C LEU A 298 -9.55 24.68 -28.19
N ILE A 299 -10.18 24.79 -29.35
CA ILE A 299 -9.68 25.63 -30.45
C ILE A 299 -10.52 26.90 -30.41
N ALA A 300 -9.89 28.04 -30.17
CA ALA A 300 -10.56 29.34 -30.15
C ALA A 300 -11.01 29.74 -31.58
N PRO A 301 -11.95 30.69 -31.74
CA PRO A 301 -12.41 31.14 -33.06
C PRO A 301 -11.31 31.70 -33.99
N ASP A 302 -10.17 32.11 -33.43
CA ASP A 302 -8.97 32.56 -34.15
C ASP A 302 -7.99 31.41 -34.47
N GLU A 303 -8.45 30.16 -34.32
CA GLU A 303 -7.70 28.92 -34.51
C GLU A 303 -6.59 28.66 -33.49
N THR A 304 -6.44 29.48 -32.44
CA THR A 304 -5.46 29.24 -31.37
C THR A 304 -5.87 28.03 -30.53
N PRO A 305 -5.03 26.98 -30.40
CA PRO A 305 -5.32 25.84 -29.55
C PRO A 305 -5.00 26.17 -28.08
N TYR A 306 -5.84 25.68 -27.17
CA TYR A 306 -5.66 25.76 -25.73
C TYR A 306 -5.83 24.38 -25.08
N VAL A 307 -5.06 24.13 -24.04
CA VAL A 307 -5.32 23.05 -23.07
C VAL A 307 -5.90 23.66 -21.80
N ILE A 308 -6.87 22.95 -21.19
CA ILE A 308 -7.66 23.47 -20.08
C ILE A 308 -7.34 22.66 -18.81
N ALA A 309 -6.93 23.36 -17.76
CA ALA A 309 -6.82 22.85 -16.41
C ALA A 309 -8.09 23.21 -15.62
N GLY A 310 -8.81 22.22 -15.10
CA GLY A 310 -9.87 22.44 -14.12
C GLY A 310 -9.29 22.38 -12.71
N VAL A 311 -9.39 23.48 -11.97
CA VAL A 311 -8.74 23.64 -10.66
C VAL A 311 -9.79 23.81 -9.55
N THR A 312 -9.60 23.10 -8.44
CA THR A 312 -10.33 23.32 -7.18
C THR A 312 -9.38 23.87 -6.13
N LEU A 313 -9.88 24.73 -5.24
CA LEU A 313 -9.15 25.35 -4.14
C LEU A 313 -9.95 25.21 -2.85
N GLY A 314 -9.26 25.00 -1.73
CA GLY A 314 -9.81 25.02 -0.38
C GLY A 314 -10.23 26.41 0.07
N ASP A 315 -11.05 26.47 1.11
CA ASP A 315 -11.74 27.70 1.52
C ASP A 315 -10.78 28.80 2.00
N ASP A 316 -9.59 28.45 2.50
CA ASP A 316 -8.61 29.41 3.03
C ASP A 316 -7.55 29.83 2.01
N VAL A 317 -7.58 29.30 0.78
CA VAL A 317 -6.61 29.65 -0.28
C VAL A 317 -6.79 31.11 -0.72
N THR A 318 -5.75 31.93 -0.54
CA THR A 318 -5.74 33.34 -0.95
C THR A 318 -5.38 33.54 -2.43
N SER A 319 -4.56 32.65 -2.98
CA SER A 319 -4.22 32.58 -4.40
C SER A 319 -3.59 31.22 -4.73
N ALA A 320 -3.57 30.85 -6.01
CA ALA A 320 -2.84 29.68 -6.47
C ALA A 320 -2.10 29.98 -7.78
N ASN A 321 -0.88 29.45 -7.91
CA ASN A 321 -0.15 29.43 -9.16
C ASN A 321 -0.48 28.14 -9.90
N VAL A 322 -0.93 28.24 -11.14
CA VAL A 322 -1.20 27.12 -12.02
C VAL A 322 -0.21 27.18 -13.17
N ALA A 323 0.48 26.07 -13.44
CA ALA A 323 1.51 26.01 -14.48
C ALA A 323 1.31 24.80 -15.39
N LEU A 324 1.76 24.94 -16.65
CA LEU A 324 1.82 23.86 -17.62
C LEU A 324 3.28 23.48 -17.88
N VAL A 325 3.65 22.28 -17.45
CA VAL A 325 5.02 21.75 -17.51
C VAL A 325 5.13 20.67 -18.60
N PRO A 326 6.06 20.77 -19.56
CA PRO A 326 6.38 19.67 -20.45
C PRO A 326 7.01 18.49 -19.71
N GLY A 327 6.51 17.27 -19.95
CA GLY A 327 7.00 16.06 -19.30
C GLY A 327 6.60 15.95 -17.83
N SER A 328 7.47 15.31 -17.03
CA SER A 328 7.28 15.10 -15.59
C SER A 328 7.71 16.33 -14.78
N LEU A 329 7.03 16.57 -13.67
CA LEU A 329 7.42 17.61 -12.70
C LEU A 329 8.79 17.29 -12.06
N THR A 330 9.65 18.31 -11.96
CA THR A 330 10.91 18.27 -11.21
C THR A 330 10.84 19.22 -10.01
N GLU A 331 11.67 19.00 -8.98
CA GLU A 331 11.73 19.86 -7.80
C GLU A 331 12.16 21.30 -8.16
N GLU A 332 13.11 21.46 -9.08
CA GLU A 332 13.54 22.78 -9.59
C GLU A 332 12.37 23.53 -10.26
N THR A 333 11.57 22.82 -11.07
CA THR A 333 10.38 23.39 -11.71
C THR A 333 9.30 23.74 -10.67
N LEU A 334 9.07 22.88 -9.69
CA LEU A 334 8.11 23.15 -8.62
C LEU A 334 8.50 24.41 -7.84
N ASN A 335 9.77 24.56 -7.47
CA ASN A 335 10.27 25.77 -6.79
C ASN A 335 10.12 27.02 -7.67
N ALA A 336 10.39 26.93 -8.98
CA ALA A 336 10.14 28.04 -9.89
C ALA A 336 8.66 28.43 -9.98
N ILE A 337 7.73 27.46 -9.91
CA ILE A 337 6.28 27.70 -9.87
C ILE A 337 5.89 28.36 -8.54
N ILE A 338 6.43 27.89 -7.41
CA ILE A 338 6.24 28.49 -6.08
C ILE A 338 6.70 29.95 -6.09
N ASP A 339 7.88 30.22 -6.63
CA ASP A 339 8.45 31.57 -6.70
C ASP A 339 7.76 32.48 -7.74
N GLY A 340 6.86 31.92 -8.56
CA GLY A 340 6.18 32.64 -9.64
C GLY A 340 7.12 33.04 -10.79
N THR A 341 8.22 32.33 -10.97
CA THR A 341 9.25 32.59 -11.99
C THR A 341 9.18 31.62 -13.18
N TYR A 342 8.35 30.58 -13.09
CA TYR A 342 8.12 29.62 -14.17
C TYR A 342 7.18 30.18 -15.25
N GLU A 343 7.37 29.76 -16.50
CA GLU A 343 6.48 30.07 -17.62
C GLU A 343 6.26 28.82 -18.50
N PRO A 344 5.03 28.54 -18.97
CA PRO A 344 3.83 29.36 -18.78
C PRO A 344 3.14 29.12 -17.42
N LEU A 345 2.74 30.22 -16.76
CA LEU A 345 2.09 30.23 -15.44
C LEU A 345 0.96 31.25 -15.37
N GLU A 346 -0.13 30.91 -14.66
CA GLU A 346 -1.25 31.78 -14.38
C GLU A 346 -1.55 31.78 -12.87
N THR A 347 -1.70 32.96 -12.27
CA THR A 347 -2.10 33.10 -10.86
C THR A 347 -3.59 33.35 -10.75
N ILE A 348 -4.30 32.45 -10.06
CA ILE A 348 -5.75 32.53 -9.82
C ILE A 348 -6.04 32.86 -8.35
N LYS A 349 -7.23 33.41 -8.09
CA LYS A 349 -7.75 33.66 -6.73
C LYS A 349 -9.04 32.90 -6.42
N GLU A 350 -9.61 32.24 -7.42
CA GLU A 350 -10.85 31.50 -7.33
C GLU A 350 -10.68 30.22 -8.16
N ALA A 351 -11.34 29.14 -7.73
CA ALA A 351 -11.38 27.87 -8.46
C ALA A 351 -12.02 28.05 -9.86
N GLY A 352 -11.64 27.21 -10.82
CA GLY A 352 -12.19 27.29 -12.17
C GLY A 352 -11.27 26.75 -13.27
N GLU A 353 -11.59 27.11 -14.51
CA GLU A 353 -10.81 26.76 -15.68
C GLU A 353 -9.64 27.73 -15.88
N VAL A 354 -8.43 27.18 -15.98
CA VAL A 354 -7.23 27.90 -16.43
C VAL A 354 -6.84 27.38 -17.81
N ARG A 355 -6.51 28.28 -18.74
CA ARG A 355 -6.26 27.93 -20.14
C ARG A 355 -4.85 28.31 -20.53
N PHE A 356 -4.09 27.34 -21.04
CA PHE A 356 -2.75 27.58 -21.55
C PHE A 356 -2.73 27.47 -23.07
N ASN A 357 -2.08 28.42 -23.73
CA ASN A 357 -1.88 28.38 -25.17
C ASN A 357 -1.04 27.15 -25.52
N ALA A 358 -1.56 26.33 -26.43
CA ALA A 358 -0.96 25.06 -26.82
C ALA A 358 -0.37 25.10 -28.24
N ALA A 359 -0.22 26.29 -28.84
CA ALA A 359 0.26 26.46 -30.21
C ALA A 359 1.72 26.00 -30.38
N GLU A 360 2.54 26.20 -29.34
CA GLU A 360 3.96 25.82 -29.30
C GLU A 360 4.22 24.63 -28.37
N LEU A 361 3.17 23.97 -27.89
CA LEU A 361 3.29 22.84 -26.98
C LEU A 361 3.74 21.59 -27.77
N PRO A 362 4.86 20.94 -27.40
CA PRO A 362 5.34 19.76 -28.12
C PRO A 362 4.39 18.58 -27.97
N ASP A 363 4.47 17.61 -28.88
CA ASP A 363 3.77 16.34 -28.70
C ASP A 363 4.37 15.57 -27.51
N GLY A 364 3.51 14.88 -26.75
CA GLY A 364 3.94 14.01 -25.65
C GLY A 364 3.25 14.30 -24.32
N THR A 365 3.85 13.79 -23.24
CA THR A 365 3.31 13.96 -21.87
C THR A 365 3.54 15.38 -21.38
N HIS A 366 2.52 15.96 -20.76
CA HIS A 366 2.52 17.26 -20.12
C HIS A 366 1.87 17.15 -18.75
N THR A 367 2.21 18.07 -17.86
CA THR A 367 1.75 18.09 -16.47
C THR A 367 1.16 19.46 -16.16
N PHE A 368 -0.08 19.50 -15.68
CA PHE A 368 -0.55 20.68 -14.96
C PHE A 368 -0.15 20.57 -13.49
N VAL A 369 0.29 21.67 -12.92
CA VAL A 369 0.62 21.80 -11.50
C VAL A 369 -0.16 22.98 -10.95
N VAL A 370 -0.79 22.82 -9.79
CA VAL A 370 -1.34 23.92 -8.99
C VAL A 370 -0.59 23.97 -7.66
N VAL A 371 -0.22 25.17 -7.22
CA VAL A 371 0.39 25.45 -5.91
C VAL A 371 -0.48 26.50 -5.22
N THR A 372 -0.97 26.22 -4.01
CA THR A 372 -1.81 27.12 -3.22
C THR A 372 -0.99 27.99 -2.28
N PHE A 373 -1.52 29.18 -2.00
CA PHE A 373 -0.93 30.13 -1.07
C PHE A 373 -1.98 30.62 -0.08
N VAL A 374 -1.64 30.63 1.21
CA VAL A 374 -2.41 31.24 2.29
C VAL A 374 -1.57 32.36 2.85
N ASP A 375 -2.07 33.60 2.82
CA ASP A 375 -1.34 34.80 3.28
C ASP A 375 0.07 34.98 2.68
N LYS A 376 0.27 34.48 1.44
CA LYS A 376 1.52 34.45 0.63
C LYS A 376 2.47 33.29 0.92
N ASP A 377 2.22 32.49 1.95
CA ASP A 377 3.01 31.29 2.19
C ASP A 377 2.47 30.16 1.31
N ALA A 378 3.35 29.50 0.57
CA ALA A 378 2.98 28.33 -0.23
C ALA A 378 2.62 27.18 0.72
N MET A 379 1.47 26.55 0.50
CA MET A 379 0.92 25.54 1.41
C MET A 379 0.87 24.16 0.77
N GLU A 380 -0.04 23.94 -0.19
CA GLU A 380 -0.21 22.64 -0.85
C GLU A 380 0.02 22.74 -2.35
N TRP A 381 0.19 21.58 -2.99
CA TRP A 381 0.21 21.49 -4.44
C TRP A 381 -0.40 20.18 -4.93
N ALA A 382 -0.95 20.21 -6.14
CA ALA A 382 -1.48 19.04 -6.82
C ALA A 382 -1.05 19.04 -8.29
N MET A 383 -1.04 17.87 -8.91
CA MET A 383 -0.71 17.74 -10.32
C MET A 383 -1.60 16.73 -11.03
N THR A 384 -1.69 16.87 -12.35
CA THR A 384 -2.23 15.84 -13.25
C THR A 384 -1.39 15.80 -14.51
N THR A 385 -1.15 14.61 -15.04
CA THR A 385 -0.47 14.43 -16.31
C THR A 385 -1.47 14.11 -17.42
N PHE A 386 -1.16 14.51 -18.64
CA PHE A 386 -1.97 14.21 -19.83
C PHE A 386 -1.06 14.08 -21.05
N LYS A 387 -1.50 13.32 -22.05
CA LYS A 387 -0.83 13.25 -23.36
C LYS A 387 -1.43 14.31 -24.27
N TYR A 388 -0.58 15.19 -24.79
CA TYR A 388 -0.95 16.19 -25.79
C TYR A 388 -0.43 15.77 -27.16
N GLN A 389 -1.23 16.08 -28.19
CA GLN A 389 -0.82 15.99 -29.58
C GLN A 389 -1.36 17.22 -30.30
N ALA A 390 -0.47 17.98 -30.94
CA ALA A 390 -0.83 19.16 -31.70
C ALA A 390 -1.77 18.77 -32.85
N ALA A 391 -2.86 19.51 -33.02
CA ALA A 391 -3.84 19.24 -34.06
C ALA A 391 -3.42 19.82 -35.42
N ALA A 392 -2.51 19.11 -36.10
CA ALA A 392 -2.46 18.94 -37.56
C ALA A 392 -1.43 17.84 -37.84
N SER A 393 -1.88 16.61 -38.10
CA SER A 393 -0.94 15.58 -38.54
C SER A 393 -0.39 15.98 -39.91
N THR A 394 0.91 16.21 -40.00
CA THR A 394 1.65 16.38 -41.27
C THR A 394 1.79 15.05 -42.03
N TRP A 395 1.25 13.96 -41.48
CA TRP A 395 1.21 12.65 -42.08
C TRP A 395 0.30 12.60 -43.30
N ASN A 396 0.86 12.23 -44.43
CA ASN A 396 0.15 12.07 -45.70
C ASN A 396 -0.05 10.59 -45.96
N SER A 397 -1.31 10.16 -46.11
CA SER A 397 -1.59 8.80 -46.53
C SER A 397 -1.04 8.54 -47.93
N LEU A 398 -0.25 7.49 -48.05
CA LEU A 398 0.24 6.96 -49.32
C LEU A 398 -0.75 5.94 -49.92
N GLY A 399 -1.75 5.53 -49.14
CA GLY A 399 -2.69 4.45 -49.47
C GLY A 399 -2.30 3.10 -48.88
N MET A 400 -2.88 2.04 -49.43
CA MET A 400 -2.67 0.67 -48.94
C MET A 400 -1.37 0.08 -49.49
N GLY A 401 -0.54 -0.43 -48.57
CA GLY A 401 0.63 -1.26 -48.85
C GLY A 401 0.46 -2.69 -48.32
N TYR A 402 1.54 -3.46 -48.32
CA TYR A 402 1.54 -4.81 -47.73
C TYR A 402 2.58 -4.94 -46.64
N TYR A 403 2.19 -5.53 -45.52
CA TYR A 403 3.12 -5.93 -44.46
C TYR A 403 3.29 -7.46 -44.48
N VAL A 404 4.54 -7.90 -44.67
CA VAL A 404 4.98 -9.27 -44.43
C VAL A 404 5.48 -9.33 -43.00
N GLU A 405 4.60 -9.79 -42.14
CA GLU A 405 4.81 -9.92 -40.71
C GLU A 405 5.68 -11.14 -40.44
N ASP A 406 6.70 -10.99 -39.59
CA ASP A 406 7.50 -12.10 -39.07
C ASP A 406 8.08 -11.77 -37.69
N ALA A 407 7.50 -10.82 -36.95
CA ALA A 407 7.87 -10.48 -35.58
C ALA A 407 7.07 -11.28 -34.53
N LEU A 408 5.77 -11.50 -34.77
CA LEU A 408 4.83 -12.28 -33.96
C LEU A 408 4.54 -13.65 -34.55
N LEU A 409 4.80 -13.87 -35.84
CA LEU A 409 4.45 -15.11 -36.55
C LEU A 409 5.01 -16.39 -35.90
N ASP A 410 6.16 -16.28 -35.22
CA ASP A 410 6.75 -17.34 -34.39
C ASP A 410 5.82 -17.85 -33.26
N LEU A 411 4.80 -17.08 -32.88
CA LEU A 411 3.80 -17.43 -31.85
C LEU A 411 2.69 -18.35 -32.37
N PHE A 412 2.53 -18.44 -33.69
CA PHE A 412 1.40 -19.12 -34.32
C PHE A 412 1.81 -20.41 -35.02
N THR A 413 0.98 -21.45 -34.87
CA THR A 413 1.16 -22.72 -35.60
C THR A 413 -0.15 -23.22 -36.19
N SER A 414 -0.04 -23.95 -37.29
CA SER A 414 -1.13 -24.68 -37.92
C SER A 414 -0.80 -26.16 -37.95
N GLY A 415 -1.63 -27.00 -37.32
CA GLY A 415 -1.36 -28.44 -37.20
C GLY A 415 -0.03 -28.77 -36.52
N GLY A 416 0.46 -27.90 -35.62
CA GLY A 416 1.73 -28.05 -34.90
C GLY A 416 3.00 -27.61 -35.66
N GLN A 417 2.86 -27.18 -36.92
CA GLN A 417 3.94 -26.63 -37.74
C GLN A 417 3.95 -25.10 -37.68
N PRO A 418 5.12 -24.44 -37.73
CA PRO A 418 5.22 -22.99 -37.86
C PRO A 418 4.40 -22.47 -39.04
N LEU A 419 3.78 -21.31 -38.87
CA LEU A 419 3.17 -20.63 -39.99
C LEU A 419 4.25 -20.14 -40.97
N ALA A 420 3.94 -20.16 -42.26
CA ALA A 420 4.77 -19.49 -43.25
C ALA A 420 4.47 -17.97 -43.21
N PRO A 421 5.47 -17.12 -43.48
CA PRO A 421 5.25 -15.69 -43.62
C PRO A 421 4.12 -15.39 -44.60
N PHE A 422 3.25 -14.46 -44.24
CA PHE A 422 2.14 -14.03 -45.08
C PHE A 422 2.11 -12.51 -45.14
N ALA A 423 1.58 -11.99 -46.24
CA ALA A 423 1.35 -10.58 -46.44
C ALA A 423 -0.11 -10.24 -46.16
N TYR A 424 -0.36 -9.10 -45.52
CA TYR A 424 -1.69 -8.50 -45.40
C TYR A 424 -1.63 -7.00 -45.68
N GLU A 425 -2.79 -6.43 -46.02
CA GLU A 425 -2.88 -5.01 -46.38
C GLU A 425 -2.90 -4.15 -45.13
N VAL A 426 -2.10 -3.09 -45.14
CA VAL A 426 -2.09 -2.06 -44.11
C VAL A 426 -2.00 -0.69 -44.77
N GLU A 427 -2.69 0.31 -44.21
CA GLU A 427 -2.53 1.68 -44.67
C GLU A 427 -1.14 2.19 -44.25
N ILE A 428 -0.46 2.88 -45.17
CA ILE A 428 0.85 3.46 -44.92
C ILE A 428 0.75 4.97 -45.10
N GLU A 429 1.27 5.72 -44.13
CA GLU A 429 1.41 7.17 -44.20
C GLU A 429 2.88 7.56 -44.18
N ALA A 430 3.22 8.68 -44.84
CA ALA A 430 4.54 9.29 -44.80
C ALA A 430 4.49 10.61 -44.03
N SER A 431 5.51 10.89 -43.23
CA SER A 431 5.63 12.16 -42.54
C SER A 431 5.83 13.29 -43.55
N GLY A 432 5.07 14.37 -43.41
CA GLY A 432 5.26 15.61 -44.17
C GLY A 432 6.46 16.43 -43.70
N ASP A 433 6.95 16.17 -42.47
CA ASP A 433 8.06 16.91 -41.87
C ASP A 433 9.40 16.17 -41.99
N LYS A 434 9.38 14.83 -42.01
CA LYS A 434 10.58 13.98 -42.05
C LYS A 434 10.54 13.07 -43.28
N PRO A 435 11.08 13.52 -44.43
CA PRO A 435 11.15 12.68 -45.63
C PRO A 435 11.85 11.35 -45.35
N GLY A 436 11.15 10.24 -45.62
CA GLY A 436 11.65 8.88 -45.34
C GLY A 436 11.18 8.29 -44.02
N LEU A 437 10.46 9.04 -43.17
CA LEU A 437 9.75 8.47 -42.03
C LEU A 437 8.34 8.03 -42.48
N TYR A 438 8.04 6.75 -42.25
CA TYR A 438 6.74 6.14 -42.58
C TYR A 438 6.06 5.61 -41.32
N ARG A 439 4.75 5.37 -41.39
CA ARG A 439 4.04 4.59 -40.38
C ARG A 439 3.01 3.67 -40.99
N MET A 440 2.95 2.44 -40.47
CA MET A 440 1.86 1.51 -40.73
C MET A 440 0.72 1.82 -39.77
N ILE A 441 -0.49 1.96 -40.29
CA ILE A 441 -1.66 2.32 -39.50
C ILE A 441 -2.29 1.08 -38.91
N ASP A 442 -2.22 0.95 -37.58
CA ASP A 442 -2.83 -0.12 -36.81
C ASP A 442 -2.54 -1.55 -37.36
N PRO A 443 -1.28 -1.90 -37.68
CA PRO A 443 -0.95 -3.17 -38.34
C PRO A 443 -1.34 -4.40 -37.52
N TYR A 444 -1.45 -4.27 -36.19
CA TYR A 444 -1.85 -5.35 -35.28
C TYR A 444 -3.28 -5.20 -34.75
N GLY A 445 -4.07 -4.24 -35.26
CA GLY A 445 -5.49 -4.14 -34.97
C GLY A 445 -6.32 -4.92 -35.98
N THR A 446 -7.33 -4.26 -36.56
CA THR A 446 -8.27 -4.89 -37.51
C THR A 446 -7.62 -5.45 -38.78
N ALA A 447 -6.45 -4.95 -39.17
CA ALA A 447 -5.73 -5.42 -40.35
C ALA A 447 -5.07 -6.79 -40.14
N PHE A 448 -4.75 -7.15 -38.90
CA PHE A 448 -4.02 -8.39 -38.60
C PHE A 448 -4.94 -9.60 -38.72
N PRO A 449 -4.64 -10.57 -39.61
CA PRO A 449 -5.59 -11.63 -39.94
C PRO A 449 -5.93 -12.62 -38.81
N TYR A 450 -5.15 -12.63 -37.73
CA TYR A 450 -5.34 -13.57 -36.61
C TYR A 450 -5.97 -12.94 -35.36
N ASN A 451 -6.27 -11.64 -35.39
CA ASN A 451 -6.96 -10.99 -34.28
C ASN A 451 -8.47 -10.98 -34.47
N GLU A 452 -9.18 -11.13 -33.36
CA GLU A 452 -10.61 -10.92 -33.20
C GLU A 452 -10.86 -9.71 -32.27
N GLU A 453 -12.08 -9.16 -32.32
CA GLU A 453 -12.45 -8.03 -31.46
C GLU A 453 -12.23 -8.38 -29.99
N GLY A 454 -11.38 -7.60 -29.31
CA GLY A 454 -10.94 -7.84 -27.94
C GLY A 454 -9.50 -8.32 -27.79
N ASP A 455 -8.82 -8.71 -28.88
CA ASP A 455 -7.41 -9.16 -28.82
C ASP A 455 -6.39 -8.00 -28.72
N TRP A 456 -6.82 -6.78 -29.02
CA TRP A 456 -6.01 -5.55 -28.94
C TRP A 456 -6.79 -4.42 -28.28
N ASP A 457 -6.07 -3.43 -27.74
CA ASP A 457 -6.66 -2.21 -27.22
C ASP A 457 -7.21 -1.34 -28.36
N ALA A 458 -8.52 -1.41 -28.58
CA ALA A 458 -9.22 -0.64 -29.59
C ALA A 458 -9.48 0.84 -29.20
N SER A 459 -9.02 1.32 -28.05
CA SER A 459 -9.22 2.71 -27.60
C SER A 459 -8.54 3.75 -28.49
N ARG A 460 -7.51 3.33 -29.24
CA ARG A 460 -6.77 4.15 -30.21
C ARG A 460 -6.18 3.27 -31.32
N LYS A 461 -5.68 3.91 -32.38
CA LYS A 461 -4.89 3.22 -33.42
C LYS A 461 -3.44 3.05 -32.95
N TRP A 462 -2.91 1.84 -33.04
CA TRP A 462 -1.53 1.53 -32.65
C TRP A 462 -0.62 1.50 -33.88
N ASN A 463 -0.24 2.69 -34.34
CA ASN A 463 0.62 2.83 -35.52
C ASN A 463 2.05 2.35 -35.20
N ILE A 464 2.74 1.80 -36.19
CA ILE A 464 4.16 1.43 -36.10
C ILE A 464 4.96 2.33 -37.05
N GLU A 465 5.79 3.18 -36.49
CA GLU A 465 6.69 4.08 -37.22
C GLU A 465 7.95 3.34 -37.67
N VAL A 466 8.40 3.67 -38.88
CA VAL A 466 9.54 3.06 -39.56
C VAL A 466 10.42 4.18 -40.09
N ASP A 467 11.59 4.34 -39.48
CA ASP A 467 12.56 5.34 -39.90
C ASP A 467 13.39 4.80 -41.07
N ALA A 468 13.10 5.31 -42.26
CA ALA A 468 13.86 5.07 -43.49
C ALA A 468 14.42 6.38 -44.07
N GLN A 469 14.71 7.36 -43.21
CA GLN A 469 15.34 8.63 -43.63
C GLN A 469 16.72 8.39 -44.25
N ASP A 470 17.41 7.33 -43.82
CA ASP A 470 18.52 6.70 -44.54
C ASP A 470 18.02 5.40 -45.21
N PRO A 471 17.84 5.36 -46.54
CA PRO A 471 17.33 4.19 -47.23
C PRO A 471 18.18 2.92 -47.09
N GLN A 472 19.43 3.04 -46.63
CA GLN A 472 20.31 1.87 -46.39
C GLN A 472 20.46 1.56 -44.89
N GLY A 473 19.75 2.29 -44.03
CA GLY A 473 19.84 2.22 -42.58
C GLY A 473 18.47 2.30 -41.93
N VAL A 474 17.52 1.49 -42.40
CA VAL A 474 16.12 1.53 -41.94
C VAL A 474 15.95 0.82 -40.60
N PHE A 475 15.19 1.40 -39.66
CA PHE A 475 14.91 0.78 -38.36
C PHE A 475 13.51 1.08 -37.82
N ILE A 476 13.12 0.31 -36.81
CA ILE A 476 11.89 0.49 -36.04
C ILE A 476 12.32 0.62 -34.60
N GLU A 477 12.10 1.79 -34.00
CA GLU A 477 12.31 1.99 -32.57
C GLU A 477 11.36 1.14 -31.74
N LYS A 478 11.70 0.94 -30.47
CA LYS A 478 10.89 0.18 -29.52
C LYS A 478 9.49 0.82 -29.38
N GLN A 479 8.46 0.16 -29.92
CA GLN A 479 7.10 0.69 -30.00
C GLN A 479 6.05 -0.35 -29.57
N GLU A 480 5.10 0.08 -28.75
CA GLU A 480 3.93 -0.73 -28.35
C GLU A 480 3.00 -0.97 -29.55
N CYS A 481 2.46 -2.19 -29.67
CA CYS A 481 1.63 -2.57 -30.82
C CYS A 481 0.13 -2.74 -30.50
N GLY A 482 -0.28 -2.48 -29.26
CA GLY A 482 -1.68 -2.54 -28.83
C GLY A 482 -2.18 -3.93 -28.41
N LEU A 483 -1.34 -4.96 -28.47
CA LEU A 483 -1.68 -6.30 -28.01
C LEU A 483 -1.26 -6.49 -26.56
N ASP A 484 -2.17 -6.94 -25.70
CA ASP A 484 -1.86 -7.42 -24.34
C ASP A 484 -2.57 -8.75 -24.12
N TRP A 485 -1.78 -9.82 -24.00
CA TRP A 485 -2.28 -11.18 -23.82
C TRP A 485 -2.11 -11.67 -22.37
N GLY A 486 -2.05 -10.75 -21.41
CA GLY A 486 -1.91 -11.04 -19.98
C GLY A 486 -0.46 -11.13 -19.49
N TYR A 487 0.51 -10.73 -20.32
CA TYR A 487 1.94 -10.65 -19.98
C TYR A 487 2.47 -9.21 -20.03
N GLY A 488 1.57 -8.23 -20.17
CA GLY A 488 1.88 -6.83 -20.44
C GLY A 488 1.85 -6.52 -21.93
N MET A 489 1.83 -5.21 -22.23
CA MET A 489 1.77 -4.70 -23.60
C MET A 489 2.93 -5.25 -24.44
N LEU A 490 2.60 -5.83 -25.59
CA LEU A 490 3.58 -6.30 -26.56
C LEU A 490 4.24 -5.12 -27.25
N VAL A 491 5.54 -5.24 -27.45
CA VAL A 491 6.38 -4.19 -28.02
C VAL A 491 7.23 -4.77 -29.14
N ILE A 492 7.24 -4.10 -30.28
CA ILE A 492 8.01 -4.46 -31.48
C ILE A 492 9.19 -3.50 -31.61
N GLN A 493 10.34 -4.04 -32.01
CA GLN A 493 11.56 -3.29 -32.24
C GLN A 493 12.36 -3.96 -33.36
N SER A 494 13.13 -3.21 -34.15
CA SER A 494 14.11 -3.83 -35.07
C SER A 494 15.42 -4.16 -34.35
N MET A 495 16.14 -5.16 -34.84
CA MET A 495 17.45 -5.54 -34.32
C MET A 495 18.45 -4.37 -34.37
N GLY A 496 18.35 -3.53 -35.40
CA GLY A 496 19.13 -2.31 -35.51
C GLY A 496 18.91 -1.36 -34.34
N SER A 497 17.64 -1.05 -34.00
CA SER A 497 17.31 -0.21 -32.86
C SER A 497 17.75 -0.85 -31.53
N TYR A 498 17.56 -2.16 -31.36
CA TYR A 498 17.96 -2.86 -30.14
C TYR A 498 19.46 -2.69 -29.83
N TYR A 499 20.34 -2.79 -30.84
CA TYR A 499 21.77 -2.55 -30.62
C TYR A 499 22.09 -1.07 -30.38
N MET A 500 21.32 -0.14 -30.97
CA MET A 500 21.49 1.29 -30.69
C MET A 500 21.12 1.62 -29.23
N ASP A 501 20.04 1.03 -28.69
CA ASP A 501 19.67 1.14 -27.27
C ASP A 501 20.75 0.55 -26.35
N GLY A 502 21.46 -0.48 -26.83
CA GLY A 502 22.63 -1.07 -26.17
C GLY A 502 23.90 -0.20 -26.21
N GLY A 503 23.85 1.01 -26.78
CA GLY A 503 24.93 1.98 -26.81
C GLY A 503 25.86 1.93 -28.04
N TYR A 504 25.53 1.14 -29.07
CA TYR A 504 26.26 1.15 -30.34
C TYR A 504 25.79 2.30 -31.25
N ASP A 505 26.72 3.00 -31.90
CA ASP A 505 26.35 4.07 -32.83
C ASP A 505 25.73 3.51 -34.14
N PHE A 506 24.91 4.34 -34.79
CA PHE A 506 24.20 4.00 -36.03
C PHE A 506 25.12 3.47 -37.14
N ALA A 507 26.30 4.08 -37.34
CA ALA A 507 27.21 3.68 -38.40
C ALA A 507 27.79 2.28 -38.14
N THR A 508 28.12 1.98 -36.89
CA THR A 508 28.58 0.66 -36.44
C THR A 508 27.49 -0.41 -36.66
N VAL A 509 26.25 -0.14 -36.26
CA VAL A 509 25.13 -1.08 -36.42
C VAL A 509 24.79 -1.31 -37.89
N LYS A 510 24.80 -0.24 -38.70
CA LYS A 510 24.63 -0.30 -40.16
C LYS A 510 25.74 -1.13 -40.84
N ALA A 511 27.00 -0.89 -40.51
CA ALA A 511 28.12 -1.68 -41.03
C ALA A 511 28.07 -3.16 -40.60
N ALA A 512 27.46 -3.45 -39.46
CA ALA A 512 27.22 -4.81 -39.00
C ALA A 512 26.07 -5.51 -39.75
N GLY A 513 25.27 -4.80 -40.55
CA GLY A 513 24.19 -5.35 -41.36
C GLY A 513 22.92 -5.69 -40.55
N TYR A 514 22.69 -5.00 -39.43
CA TYR A 514 21.48 -5.17 -38.61
C TYR A 514 20.35 -4.20 -38.98
N MET A 515 20.61 -3.24 -39.86
CA MET A 515 19.63 -2.28 -40.34
C MET A 515 18.89 -2.83 -41.56
N GLY A 516 17.65 -2.40 -41.75
CA GLY A 516 16.88 -2.66 -42.97
C GLY A 516 17.31 -1.76 -44.13
N VAL A 517 16.76 -2.06 -45.30
CA VAL A 517 17.00 -1.32 -46.54
C VAL A 517 15.66 -0.99 -47.20
N LEU A 518 15.49 0.24 -47.67
CA LEU A 518 14.43 0.68 -48.57
C LEU A 518 15.00 0.71 -50.00
N GLU A 519 14.55 -0.20 -50.84
CA GLU A 519 14.92 -0.29 -52.26
C GLU A 519 13.68 -0.60 -53.09
N ASP A 520 13.49 0.10 -54.22
CA ASP A 520 12.34 -0.07 -55.13
C ASP A 520 10.98 -0.14 -54.42
N GLY A 521 10.76 0.76 -53.46
CA GLY A 521 9.50 0.85 -52.71
C GLY A 521 9.25 -0.28 -51.72
N VAL A 522 10.25 -1.11 -51.43
CA VAL A 522 10.17 -2.20 -50.46
C VAL A 522 11.17 -1.97 -49.33
N ILE A 523 10.67 -1.86 -48.10
CA ILE A 523 11.49 -1.91 -46.90
C ILE A 523 11.71 -3.38 -46.55
N THR A 524 12.96 -3.81 -46.44
CA THR A 524 13.34 -5.18 -46.09
C THR A 524 14.26 -5.16 -44.88
N PHE A 525 13.84 -5.80 -43.80
CA PHE A 525 14.70 -6.03 -42.63
C PHE A 525 15.52 -7.31 -42.84
N PRO A 526 16.70 -7.43 -42.20
CA PRO A 526 17.46 -8.68 -42.22
C PRO A 526 16.64 -9.86 -41.68
N GLU A 527 16.96 -11.08 -42.11
CA GLU A 527 16.50 -12.28 -41.41
C GLU A 527 16.90 -12.18 -39.94
N LYS A 528 15.97 -12.55 -39.06
CA LYS A 528 16.08 -12.41 -37.61
C LYS A 528 16.29 -10.96 -37.14
N GLY A 529 15.83 -10.02 -37.95
CA GLY A 529 15.99 -8.57 -37.79
C GLY A 529 14.94 -7.91 -36.89
N MET A 530 14.10 -8.68 -36.21
CA MET A 530 13.06 -8.16 -35.29
C MET A 530 13.29 -8.63 -33.86
N VAL A 531 12.83 -7.82 -32.92
CA VAL A 531 12.85 -8.06 -31.49
C VAL A 531 11.43 -7.83 -30.96
N LEU A 532 10.95 -8.79 -30.18
CA LEU A 532 9.67 -8.75 -29.49
C LEU A 532 9.90 -8.69 -27.98
N TRP A 533 9.13 -7.84 -27.30
CA TRP A 533 9.02 -7.83 -25.84
C TRP A 533 7.57 -8.08 -25.42
N MET A 534 7.38 -8.75 -24.29
CA MET A 534 6.09 -9.01 -23.66
C MET A 534 6.13 -8.39 -22.26
N GLY A 535 5.69 -7.12 -22.13
CA GLY A 535 5.91 -6.36 -20.90
C GLY A 535 7.40 -6.24 -20.57
N GLU A 536 7.79 -6.66 -19.36
CA GLU A 536 9.19 -6.73 -18.92
C GLU A 536 9.92 -8.01 -19.36
N ASP A 537 9.20 -9.00 -19.90
CA ASP A 537 9.75 -10.29 -20.32
C ASP A 537 10.22 -10.25 -21.79
N GLY A 538 11.49 -10.60 -22.01
CA GLY A 538 12.19 -10.46 -23.29
C GLY A 538 13.68 -10.11 -23.10
N PRO A 539 14.43 -9.84 -24.19
CA PRO A 539 14.01 -9.78 -25.58
C PRO A 539 13.92 -11.15 -26.27
N TYR A 540 12.92 -11.29 -27.14
CA TYR A 540 12.72 -12.45 -27.99
C TYR A 540 13.05 -12.13 -29.45
N GLN A 541 13.81 -13.00 -30.11
CA GLN A 541 14.18 -12.80 -31.51
C GLN A 541 13.04 -13.23 -32.44
N GLY A 542 12.50 -12.28 -33.21
CA GLY A 542 11.60 -12.53 -34.34
C GLY A 542 12.34 -12.48 -35.69
N GLY A 543 11.64 -12.78 -36.77
CA GLY A 543 12.15 -12.75 -38.16
C GLY A 543 12.75 -14.08 -38.61
N LYS A 544 12.30 -15.20 -38.06
CA LYS A 544 12.97 -16.51 -38.21
C LYS A 544 12.62 -17.23 -39.51
N TYR A 545 11.47 -16.95 -40.12
CA TYR A 545 10.99 -17.69 -41.29
C TYR A 545 11.10 -16.90 -42.59
N GLY A 546 11.50 -15.63 -42.52
CA GLY A 546 11.94 -14.82 -43.65
C GLY A 546 12.33 -13.41 -43.21
N PRO A 547 12.84 -12.57 -44.12
CA PRO A 547 12.98 -11.15 -43.83
C PRO A 547 11.58 -10.51 -43.67
N PRO A 548 11.30 -9.79 -42.57
CA PRO A 548 10.12 -8.95 -42.51
C PRO A 548 10.19 -7.86 -43.57
N GLN A 549 9.08 -7.60 -44.26
CA GLN A 549 9.04 -6.64 -45.37
C GLN A 549 7.82 -5.74 -45.30
N ILE A 550 7.99 -4.48 -45.68
CA ILE A 550 6.91 -3.51 -45.83
C ILE A 550 6.96 -3.00 -47.27
N TYR A 551 5.92 -3.31 -48.03
CA TYR A 551 5.73 -2.86 -49.40
C TYR A 551 4.97 -1.55 -49.37
N LEU A 552 5.62 -0.46 -49.79
CA LEU A 552 4.95 0.83 -49.95
C LEU A 552 3.88 0.72 -51.05
N PRO A 553 2.84 1.58 -51.02
CA PRO A 553 1.75 1.51 -51.98
C PRO A 553 2.23 1.48 -53.43
N GLY A 554 1.65 0.59 -54.23
CA GLY A 554 2.09 0.30 -55.61
C GLY A 554 3.08 -0.85 -55.76
N HIS A 555 3.60 -1.41 -54.67
CA HIS A 555 4.49 -2.58 -54.65
C HIS A 555 3.80 -3.77 -53.97
N ALA A 556 4.18 -5.00 -54.34
CA ALA A 556 3.59 -6.22 -53.78
C ALA A 556 4.59 -7.40 -53.81
N PRO A 557 4.46 -8.37 -52.89
CA PRO A 557 5.31 -9.55 -52.85
C PRO A 557 5.13 -10.45 -54.09
N ALA A 558 6.25 -11.01 -54.57
CA ALA A 558 6.25 -11.94 -55.71
C ALA A 558 5.46 -13.21 -55.37
N GLY A 559 4.41 -13.50 -56.15
CA GLY A 559 3.59 -14.68 -55.93
C GLY A 559 2.57 -14.52 -54.80
N ALA A 560 1.97 -13.32 -54.65
CA ALA A 560 0.80 -13.02 -53.82
C ALA A 560 -0.42 -13.91 -54.17
N ASN A 561 -0.30 -15.22 -53.96
CA ASN A 561 -1.37 -16.19 -54.00
C ASN A 561 -2.14 -16.03 -52.69
N MET A 562 -2.90 -14.93 -52.61
CA MET A 562 -3.93 -14.68 -51.60
C MET A 562 -4.91 -15.87 -51.43
N ARG A 563 -4.91 -16.82 -52.37
CA ARG A 563 -5.65 -18.09 -52.27
C ARG A 563 -5.19 -18.96 -51.10
N ALA A 564 -3.91 -18.97 -50.71
CA ALA A 564 -3.44 -19.76 -49.58
C ALA A 564 -3.89 -19.15 -48.24
N VAL A 565 -3.72 -17.84 -48.07
CA VAL A 565 -4.11 -17.10 -46.85
C VAL A 565 -5.63 -17.09 -46.67
N LYS A 566 -6.42 -16.76 -47.72
CA LYS A 566 -7.90 -16.82 -47.63
C LYS A 566 -8.43 -18.25 -47.46
N ALA A 567 -7.76 -19.29 -47.99
CA ALA A 567 -8.15 -20.67 -47.75
C ALA A 567 -7.80 -21.14 -46.32
N HIS A 568 -6.68 -20.69 -45.76
CA HIS A 568 -6.27 -20.96 -44.38
C HIS A 568 -7.20 -20.26 -43.38
N LEU A 569 -7.50 -18.98 -43.59
CA LEU A 569 -8.42 -18.18 -42.77
C LEU A 569 -9.86 -18.68 -42.83
N LYS A 570 -10.33 -19.21 -43.98
CA LYS A 570 -11.68 -19.79 -44.11
C LYS A 570 -11.82 -21.15 -43.41
N ALA A 571 -10.71 -21.81 -43.07
CA ALA A 571 -10.73 -23.10 -42.40
C ALA A 571 -10.87 -22.99 -40.87
N LYS A 572 -10.48 -21.85 -40.24
CA LYS A 572 -10.54 -21.45 -38.79
C LYS A 572 -10.33 -22.52 -37.69
N LYS A 573 -10.15 -23.81 -37.98
CA LYS A 573 -10.27 -24.90 -37.00
C LYS A 573 -8.95 -25.39 -36.41
N ASP A 574 -7.80 -25.08 -37.04
CA ASP A 574 -6.51 -25.71 -36.66
C ASP A 574 -5.36 -24.71 -36.43
N VAL A 575 -5.61 -23.40 -36.37
CA VAL A 575 -4.61 -22.39 -36.00
C VAL A 575 -4.88 -21.95 -34.56
N SER A 576 -3.90 -22.12 -33.68
CA SER A 576 -3.99 -21.69 -32.29
C SER A 576 -2.70 -20.98 -31.89
N ALA A 577 -2.82 -19.88 -31.16
CA ALA A 577 -1.71 -19.35 -30.38
C ALA A 577 -1.15 -20.47 -29.48
N GLN A 578 0.16 -20.68 -29.50
CA GLN A 578 0.74 -21.76 -28.70
C GLN A 578 0.67 -21.40 -27.21
N PRO A 579 0.41 -22.36 -26.30
CA PRO A 579 0.58 -22.15 -24.88
C PRO A 579 2.00 -21.65 -24.59
N LEU A 580 2.14 -20.59 -23.80
CA LEU A 580 3.41 -19.87 -23.60
C LEU A 580 4.57 -20.79 -23.19
N ASN A 581 4.30 -21.82 -22.37
CA ASN A 581 5.32 -22.78 -21.94
C ASN A 581 5.91 -23.63 -23.09
N LYS A 582 5.18 -23.83 -24.20
CA LYS A 582 5.72 -24.45 -25.43
C LYS A 582 6.47 -23.44 -26.30
N PHE A 583 6.11 -22.16 -26.20
CA PHE A 583 6.74 -21.05 -26.90
C PHE A 583 8.14 -20.74 -26.38
N ILE A 584 8.32 -20.53 -25.07
CA ILE A 584 9.64 -20.25 -24.43
C ILE A 584 10.69 -21.33 -24.78
N ASN A 585 10.24 -22.56 -25.03
CA ASN A 585 11.11 -23.68 -25.42
C ASN A 585 11.48 -23.71 -26.93
N ARG A 586 10.85 -22.90 -27.77
CA ARG A 586 11.01 -22.85 -29.25
C ARG A 586 11.63 -21.56 -29.78
N ILE A 587 11.38 -20.44 -29.11
CA ILE A 587 12.11 -19.18 -29.29
C ILE A 587 13.37 -19.22 -28.43
N ALA A 588 14.52 -18.95 -29.02
CA ALA A 588 15.74 -18.82 -28.24
C ALA A 588 15.68 -17.45 -27.52
N PRO A 589 15.84 -17.38 -26.19
CA PRO A 589 16.14 -16.10 -25.55
C PRO A 589 17.33 -15.49 -26.28
N PHE A 590 17.25 -14.19 -26.58
CA PHE A 590 18.29 -13.53 -27.34
C PHE A 590 19.65 -13.73 -26.63
N GLN A 591 20.52 -14.54 -27.23
CA GLN A 591 21.88 -14.67 -26.73
C GLN A 591 22.65 -13.47 -27.21
N ASP A 592 22.89 -12.53 -26.31
CA ASP A 592 23.77 -11.40 -26.55
C ASP A 592 25.15 -11.90 -27.03
N LYS A 593 25.38 -11.77 -28.34
CA LYS A 593 26.65 -12.07 -28.99
C LYS A 593 27.37 -10.76 -29.32
N THR A 594 27.53 -9.87 -28.33
CA THR A 594 28.50 -8.76 -28.34
C THR A 594 29.89 -9.15 -28.90
N THR A 595 30.26 -10.43 -28.89
CA THR A 595 31.50 -10.94 -29.51
C THR A 595 31.54 -10.79 -31.05
N ILE A 596 30.41 -10.84 -31.75
CA ILE A 596 30.36 -10.74 -33.22
C ILE A 596 30.65 -9.29 -33.68
N LEU A 597 30.06 -8.30 -32.99
CA LEU A 597 30.32 -6.87 -33.24
C LEU A 597 31.77 -6.48 -32.95
N ARG A 598 32.40 -7.05 -31.91
CA ARG A 598 33.84 -6.84 -31.62
C ARG A 598 34.77 -7.39 -32.70
N SER A 599 34.37 -8.43 -33.44
CA SER A 599 35.22 -9.11 -34.43
C SER A 599 35.23 -8.48 -35.82
N ARG A 600 34.22 -7.68 -36.18
CA ARG A 600 34.16 -6.99 -37.48
C ARG A 600 34.95 -5.68 -37.53
N ASN A 601 35.29 -5.10 -36.38
CA ASN A 601 36.15 -3.91 -36.28
C ASN A 601 37.66 -4.21 -36.45
N LEU A 602 38.02 -5.44 -36.86
CA LEU A 602 39.40 -5.87 -37.10
C LEU A 602 39.52 -6.59 -38.46
N ARG A 603 39.22 -5.90 -39.57
CA ARG A 603 39.81 -6.15 -40.89
C ARG A 603 39.92 -4.88 -41.71
#